data_AF-A0A8C3XPX0-F1
#
_entry.id   AF-A0A8C3XPX0-F1
#
_cell.length_a   1.000
_cell.length_b   1.000
_cell.length_c   1.000
_cell.angle_alpha   90.00
_cell.angle_beta   90.00
_cell.angle_gamma   90.00
#
_symmetry.space_group_name_H-M   'P 1'
#
loop_
_entity.id
_entity.type
_entity.pdbx_description
1 polymer ?
#
loop_
_entity_poly.entity_id
_entity_poly.type
_entity_poly.pdbx_seq_one_letter_code
_entity_poly.pdbx_strand_id
1 'polypeptide(L)'
;MERLRSSPLHANISTALDKHLEVIHIVQSRRKDEIVNASNRQRQGAPRCQDDRDVFALALAIKEMSVATRKARTTLWCALQMTLPKTTTIAGQIDVEKAFQEMIQSEDKACENMNSSNLLNQRGQTNTN
;
A
#
# COMPACT_ATOMS: atom_id res chain seq x y z
N MET A 1 -0.61 -1.18 24.01
CA MET A 1 -1.82 -1.68 23.28
C MET A 1 -1.51 -3.08 22.79
N GLU A 2 -1.85 -4.13 23.55
CA GLU A 2 -1.30 -5.48 23.32
C GLU A 2 -2.30 -6.50 22.75
N ARG A 3 -3.59 -6.14 22.64
CA ARG A 3 -4.63 -7.10 22.28
C ARG A 3 -5.57 -6.51 21.25
N LEU A 4 -5.85 -7.30 20.21
CA LEU A 4 -6.84 -7.02 19.18
C LEU A 4 -7.90 -8.11 19.26
N ARG A 5 -9.18 -7.77 19.50
CA ARG A 5 -10.28 -8.76 19.62
C ARG A 5 -10.01 -9.88 20.64
N SER A 6 -9.32 -9.54 21.74
CA SER A 6 -8.90 -10.48 22.79
C SER A 6 -7.81 -11.49 22.38
N SER A 7 -7.33 -11.44 21.13
CA SER A 7 -6.21 -12.25 20.63
C SER A 7 -4.88 -11.48 20.73
N PRO A 8 -3.74 -12.20 20.90
CA PRO A 8 -2.42 -11.59 20.90
C PRO A 8 -2.14 -10.84 19.59
N LEU A 9 -1.58 -9.63 19.69
CA LEU A 9 -1.16 -8.85 18.53
C LEU A 9 0.17 -9.41 17.97
N HIS A 10 0.31 -9.44 16.65
CA HIS A 10 1.56 -9.86 16.03
C HIS A 10 2.69 -8.87 16.38
N ALA A 11 3.84 -9.37 16.85
CA ALA A 11 4.97 -8.54 17.32
C ALA A 11 5.47 -7.53 16.27
N ASN A 12 5.41 -7.88 14.97
CA ASN A 12 5.73 -6.95 13.87
C ASN A 12 4.87 -5.68 13.87
N ILE A 13 3.65 -5.72 14.40
CA ILE A 13 2.76 -4.54 14.45
C ILE A 13 3.32 -3.54 15.46
N SER A 14 3.54 -3.96 16.70
CA SER A 14 4.08 -3.09 17.75
C SER A 14 5.46 -2.55 17.36
N THR A 15 6.38 -3.43 16.94
CA THR A 15 7.75 -3.03 16.55
C THR A 15 7.79 -2.08 15.35
N ALA A 16 6.91 -2.23 14.36
CA ALA A 16 6.84 -1.29 13.24
C ALA A 16 6.31 0.08 13.66
N LEU A 17 5.34 0.12 14.58
CA LEU A 17 4.79 1.37 15.13
C LEU A 17 5.81 2.08 16.03
N ASP A 18 6.50 1.34 16.90
CA ASP A 18 7.57 1.87 17.74
C ASP A 18 8.69 2.46 16.88
N LYS A 19 9.12 1.74 15.83
CA LYS A 19 10.12 2.26 14.89
C LYS A 19 9.62 3.50 14.16
N HIS A 20 8.34 3.55 13.77
CA HIS A 20 7.79 4.72 13.11
C HIS A 20 7.83 5.96 14.02
N LEU A 21 7.47 5.80 15.29
CA LEU A 21 7.54 6.86 16.30
C LEU A 21 8.98 7.30 16.59
N GLU A 22 9.91 6.36 16.70
CA GLU A 22 11.34 6.65 16.86
C GLU A 22 11.85 7.54 15.71
N VAL A 23 11.53 7.19 14.46
CA VAL A 23 11.98 7.95 13.29
C VAL A 23 11.32 9.33 13.22
N ILE A 24 10.06 9.47 13.66
CA ILE A 24 9.41 10.78 13.81
C ILE A 24 10.23 11.68 14.75
N HIS A 25 10.61 11.16 15.93
CA HIS A 25 11.42 11.93 16.88
C HIS A 25 12.80 12.31 16.30
N ILE A 26 13.44 11.41 15.56
CA ILE A 26 14.71 11.69 14.89
C ILE A 26 14.54 12.84 13.89
N VAL A 27 13.54 12.79 13.01
CA VAL A 27 13.26 13.87 12.04
C VAL A 27 13.00 15.19 12.74
N GLN A 28 12.19 15.19 13.80
CA GLN A 28 11.89 16.39 14.58
C GLN A 28 13.16 16.98 15.21
N SER A 29 14.04 16.15 15.78
CA SER A 29 15.32 16.61 16.33
C SER A 29 16.20 17.20 15.24
N ARG A 30 16.38 16.49 14.11
CA ARG A 30 17.20 16.97 12.98
C ARG A 30 16.67 18.27 12.40
N ARG A 31 15.34 18.43 12.31
CA ARG A 31 14.72 19.67 11.83
C ARG A 31 14.98 20.83 12.79
N LYS A 32 14.92 20.59 14.10
CA LYS A 32 15.24 21.61 15.10
C LYS A 32 16.71 22.03 15.01
N ASP A 33 17.62 21.08 14.91
CA ASP A 33 19.06 21.34 14.81
C ASP A 33 19.38 22.12 13.53
N GLU A 34 18.78 21.75 12.40
CA GLU A 34 18.94 22.45 11.13
C GLU A 34 18.48 23.93 11.22
N ILE A 35 17.32 24.20 11.84
CA ILE A 35 16.82 25.58 12.03
C ILE A 35 17.77 26.39 12.93
N VAL A 36 18.21 25.83 14.06
CA VAL A 36 19.12 26.51 14.99
C VAL A 36 20.46 26.79 14.30
N ASN A 37 20.99 25.82 13.56
CA ASN A 37 22.24 25.97 12.84
C ASN A 37 22.11 27.01 11.73
N ALA A 38 21.02 26.99 10.94
CA ALA A 38 20.74 28.03 9.93
C ALA A 38 20.68 29.44 10.54
N SER A 39 20.02 29.59 11.70
CA SER A 39 19.94 30.89 12.39
C SER A 39 21.29 31.38 12.91
N ASN A 40 22.08 30.49 13.51
CA ASN A 40 23.43 30.83 13.97
C ASN A 40 24.34 31.25 12.82
N ARG A 41 24.22 30.60 11.65
CA ARG A 41 24.95 30.97 10.43
C ARG A 41 24.57 32.36 9.94
N GLN A 42 23.27 32.68 9.93
CA GLN A 42 22.78 34.01 9.55
C GLN A 42 23.37 35.11 10.45
N ARG A 43 23.54 34.83 11.75
CA ARG A 43 24.11 35.80 12.71
C ARG A 43 25.64 35.92 12.62
N GLN A 44 26.34 34.84 12.32
CA GLN A 44 27.81 34.79 12.38
C GLN A 44 28.52 34.98 11.03
N GLY A 45 27.79 35.02 9.91
CA GLY A 45 28.38 35.27 8.58
C GLY A 45 29.35 34.17 8.11
N ALA A 46 29.25 32.96 8.67
CA ALA A 46 30.22 31.88 8.49
C ALA A 46 30.20 31.25 7.07
N PRO A 47 31.31 30.62 6.61
CA PRO A 47 31.42 30.03 5.27
C PRO A 47 30.44 28.85 5.04
N ARG A 48 29.73 28.89 3.91
CA ARG A 48 28.60 28.00 3.55
C ARG A 48 28.93 26.52 3.26
N CYS A 49 30.20 26.12 3.22
CA CYS A 49 30.62 24.78 2.77
C CYS A 49 30.40 23.65 3.80
N GLN A 50 30.14 23.97 5.07
CA GLN A 50 29.91 22.99 6.13
C GLN A 50 28.41 22.71 6.36
N ASP A 51 27.52 23.44 5.67
CA ASP A 51 26.08 23.55 5.96
C ASP A 51 25.26 22.38 5.45
N ASP A 52 25.68 21.80 4.33
CA ASP A 52 24.92 20.74 3.68
C ASP A 52 24.85 19.48 4.55
N ARG A 53 25.74 19.31 5.53
CA ARG A 53 25.73 18.13 6.41
C ARG A 53 24.44 18.01 7.22
N ASP A 54 23.95 19.12 7.77
CA ASP A 54 22.69 19.13 8.55
C ASP A 54 21.50 18.88 7.63
N VAL A 55 21.54 19.45 6.43
CA VAL A 55 20.52 19.27 5.38
C VAL A 55 20.50 17.83 4.88
N PHE A 56 21.65 17.23 4.59
CA PHE A 56 21.79 15.83 4.20
C PHE A 56 21.33 14.90 5.31
N ALA A 57 21.68 15.18 6.58
CA ALA A 57 21.22 14.39 7.72
C ALA A 57 19.69 14.44 7.87
N LEU A 58 19.07 15.62 7.70
CA LEU A 58 17.62 15.78 7.69
C LEU A 58 16.97 15.04 6.51
N ALA A 59 17.54 15.15 5.30
CA ALA A 59 17.05 14.46 4.11
C ALA A 59 17.09 12.93 4.27
N LEU A 60 18.18 12.39 4.84
CA LEU A 60 18.30 10.97 5.17
C LEU A 60 17.24 10.54 6.19
N ALA A 61 17.04 11.32 7.26
CA ALA A 61 16.02 11.03 8.26
C ALA A 61 14.60 11.03 7.65
N ILE A 62 14.29 11.96 6.73
CA ILE A 62 12.99 12.01 6.03
C ILE A 62 12.81 10.79 5.10
N LYS A 63 13.89 10.36 4.42
CA LYS A 63 13.87 9.15 3.60
C LYS A 63 13.56 7.93 4.46
N GLU A 64 14.21 7.79 5.61
CA GLU A 64 13.93 6.71 6.56
C GLU A 64 12.51 6.79 7.13
N MET A 65 12.01 7.99 7.44
CA MET A 65 10.62 8.19 7.88
C MET A 65 9.64 7.68 6.84
N SER A 66 9.89 7.98 5.57
CA SER A 66 9.05 7.53 4.46
C SER A 66 8.97 6.01 4.36
N VAL A 67 10.09 5.31 4.60
CA VAL A 67 10.12 3.84 4.66
C VAL A 67 9.36 3.33 5.87
N ALA A 68 9.59 3.91 7.05
CA ALA A 68 8.90 3.53 8.28
C ALA A 68 7.37 3.75 8.16
N THR A 69 6.92 4.85 7.56
CA THR A 69 5.49 5.12 7.31
C THR A 69 4.87 4.05 6.42
N ARG A 70 5.54 3.63 5.34
CA ARG A 70 5.03 2.56 4.47
C ARG A 70 4.89 1.25 5.24
N LYS A 71 5.89 0.90 6.07
CA LYS A 71 5.85 -0.30 6.90
C LYS A 71 4.72 -0.24 7.94
N ALA A 72 4.60 0.88 8.65
CA ALA A 72 3.53 1.11 9.62
C ALA A 72 2.14 0.98 8.98
N ARG A 73 1.94 1.54 7.78
CA ARG A 73 0.69 1.40 7.02
C ARG A 73 0.40 -0.06 6.69
N THR A 74 1.39 -0.82 6.20
CA THR A 74 1.20 -2.24 5.90
C THR A 74 0.85 -3.04 7.16
N THR A 75 1.53 -2.80 8.28
CA THR A 75 1.22 -3.52 9.53
C THR A 75 -0.15 -3.14 10.10
N LEU A 76 -0.55 -1.87 9.98
CA LEU A 76 -1.88 -1.43 10.37
C LEU A 76 -2.97 -2.03 9.48
N TRP A 77 -2.71 -2.15 8.17
CA TRP A 77 -3.59 -2.87 7.25
C TRP A 77 -3.74 -4.33 7.66
N CYS A 78 -2.63 -5.04 7.95
CA CYS A 78 -2.69 -6.41 8.46
C CYS A 78 -3.48 -6.50 9.78
N ALA A 79 -3.26 -5.57 10.71
CA ALA A 79 -4.01 -5.51 11.96
C ALA A 79 -5.52 -5.35 11.70
N LEU A 80 -5.90 -4.45 10.79
CA LEU A 80 -7.29 -4.26 10.39
C LEU A 80 -7.89 -5.55 9.83
N GLN A 81 -7.19 -6.26 8.93
CA GLN A 81 -7.67 -7.52 8.37
C GLN A 81 -7.88 -8.59 9.45
N MET A 82 -7.06 -8.63 10.50
CA MET A 82 -7.27 -9.52 11.66
C MET A 82 -8.55 -9.18 12.46
N THR A 83 -9.09 -7.98 12.30
CA THR A 83 -10.38 -7.56 12.87
C THR A 83 -11.55 -7.73 11.92
N LEU A 84 -11.38 -8.14 10.67
CA LEU A 84 -12.56 -8.39 9.85
C LEU A 84 -13.11 -9.79 10.16
N PRO A 85 -14.45 -9.98 10.21
CA PRO A 85 -15.02 -11.32 10.23
C PRO A 85 -14.44 -12.08 9.03
N LYS A 86 -13.89 -13.27 9.27
CA LYS A 86 -13.61 -14.19 8.16
C LYS A 86 -14.97 -14.55 7.57
N THR A 87 -15.35 -13.94 6.45
CA THR A 87 -16.34 -14.59 5.59
C THR A 87 -15.78 -15.97 5.29
N THR A 88 -16.62 -16.99 5.25
CA THR A 88 -16.23 -18.37 4.98
C THR A 88 -15.60 -18.48 3.59
N THR A 89 -14.31 -18.15 3.52
CA THR A 89 -13.47 -18.23 2.33
C THR A 89 -13.00 -19.66 2.16
N ILE A 90 -13.95 -20.55 1.90
CA ILE A 90 -13.72 -21.84 1.22
C ILE A 90 -14.73 -22.01 0.08
N ALA A 91 -15.93 -21.40 0.17
CA ALA A 91 -16.93 -21.47 -0.90
C ALA A 91 -16.91 -20.28 -1.88
N GLY A 92 -16.42 -19.11 -1.48
CA GLY A 92 -16.51 -17.87 -2.29
C GLY A 92 -15.24 -17.45 -3.03
N GLN A 93 -14.09 -18.10 -2.79
CA GLN A 93 -12.81 -17.70 -3.39
C GLN A 93 -12.68 -18.17 -4.84
N ILE A 94 -13.30 -19.31 -5.18
CA ILE A 94 -13.34 -19.88 -6.54
C ILE A 94 -14.14 -18.97 -7.48
N ASP A 95 -15.15 -18.27 -6.97
CA ASP A 95 -16.05 -17.45 -7.80
C ASP A 95 -15.44 -16.09 -8.16
N VAL A 96 -14.63 -15.50 -7.27
CA VAL A 96 -13.95 -14.21 -7.53
C VAL A 96 -12.78 -14.40 -8.50
N GLU A 97 -11.97 -15.46 -8.37
CA GLU A 97 -10.92 -15.74 -9.36
C GLU A 97 -11.49 -16.12 -10.73
N LYS A 98 -12.62 -16.85 -10.78
CA LYS A 98 -13.31 -17.15 -12.02
C LYS A 98 -13.86 -15.88 -12.70
N ALA A 99 -14.47 -14.97 -11.93
CA ALA A 99 -14.96 -13.70 -12.46
C ALA A 99 -13.84 -12.77 -12.98
N PHE A 100 -12.66 -12.79 -12.34
CA PHE A 100 -11.48 -12.08 -12.83
C PHE A 100 -10.91 -12.72 -14.10
N GLN A 101 -10.86 -14.05 -14.18
CA GLN A 101 -10.40 -14.75 -15.38
C GLN A 101 -11.37 -14.56 -16.56
N GLU A 102 -12.68 -14.48 -16.31
CA GLU A 102 -13.70 -14.17 -17.34
C GLU A 102 -13.60 -12.73 -17.84
N MET A 103 -13.30 -11.74 -16.97
CA MET A 103 -13.02 -10.37 -17.43
C MET A 103 -11.79 -10.30 -18.34
N ILE A 104 -10.71 -11.00 -17.99
CA ILE A 104 -9.46 -11.00 -18.77
C ILE A 104 -9.65 -11.69 -20.13
N GLN A 105 -10.46 -12.75 -20.22
CA GLN A 105 -10.76 -13.42 -21.50
C GLN A 105 -11.73 -12.64 -22.40
N SER A 106 -12.53 -11.74 -21.83
CA SER A 106 -13.49 -10.94 -22.60
C SER A 106 -12.84 -9.79 -23.36
N GLU A 107 -11.66 -9.34 -22.96
CA GLU A 107 -10.92 -8.27 -23.66
C GLU A 107 -10.16 -8.78 -24.91
N ASP A 108 -9.74 -10.05 -24.96
CA ASP A 108 -9.03 -10.61 -26.12
C ASP A 108 -9.94 -11.05 -27.28
N LYS A 109 -11.26 -11.18 -27.06
CA LYS A 109 -12.25 -11.50 -28.12
C LYS A 109 -12.91 -10.29 -28.78
N ALA A 110 -12.42 -9.07 -28.52
CA ALA A 110 -12.93 -7.87 -29.16
C ALA A 110 -12.14 -7.42 -30.42
N CYS A 111 -10.96 -8.00 -30.70
CA CYS A 111 -10.14 -7.60 -31.86
C CYS A 111 -10.18 -8.56 -33.06
N GLU A 112 -10.75 -9.76 -32.95
CA GLU A 112 -10.91 -10.68 -34.08
C GLU A 112 -12.34 -11.22 -34.21
N ASN A 113 -13.30 -10.38 -34.63
CA ASN A 113 -14.48 -10.91 -35.32
C ASN A 113 -15.20 -9.87 -36.21
N MET A 114 -14.46 -9.19 -37.09
CA MET A 114 -15.04 -8.53 -38.28
C MET A 114 -15.17 -9.49 -39.47
N ASN A 115 -15.34 -10.80 -39.24
CA ASN A 115 -15.55 -11.77 -40.31
C ASN A 115 -16.65 -12.77 -39.93
N SER A 116 -17.90 -12.31 -39.87
CA SER A 116 -19.05 -13.19 -40.08
C SER A 116 -20.25 -12.38 -40.54
N SER A 117 -20.27 -12.09 -41.84
CA SER A 117 -21.52 -11.83 -42.55
C SER A 117 -22.19 -13.16 -42.90
N ASN A 118 -23.51 -13.17 -42.71
CA ASN A 118 -24.52 -14.08 -43.25
C ASN A 118 -25.16 -15.08 -42.27
N LEU A 119 -26.16 -14.52 -41.57
CA LEU A 119 -27.48 -15.10 -41.25
C LEU A 119 -28.01 -16.15 -42.25
N LEU A 120 -28.71 -17.19 -41.76
CA LEU A 120 -30.20 -17.18 -41.65
C LEU A 120 -30.79 -18.61 -41.52
N ASN A 121 -31.24 -18.93 -40.30
CA ASN A 121 -32.60 -19.36 -39.91
C ASN A 121 -33.38 -20.43 -40.71
N GLN A 122 -33.81 -21.49 -40.02
CA GLN A 122 -35.23 -21.90 -39.80
C GLN A 122 -35.26 -23.20 -38.97
N ARG A 123 -35.86 -23.24 -37.77
CA ARG A 123 -37.30 -23.25 -37.43
C ARG A 123 -37.98 -24.59 -37.73
N GLY A 124 -38.53 -25.24 -36.69
CA GLY A 124 -39.61 -26.22 -36.84
C GLY A 124 -39.59 -27.34 -35.79
N GLN A 125 -40.57 -27.31 -34.88
CA GLN A 125 -40.75 -28.24 -33.77
C GLN A 125 -41.48 -29.55 -34.17
N THR A 126 -41.50 -30.47 -33.19
CA THR A 126 -42.54 -31.47 -32.82
C THR A 126 -42.40 -32.95 -33.23
N ASN A 127 -42.23 -33.75 -32.16
CA ASN A 127 -42.97 -34.95 -31.75
C ASN A 127 -42.81 -36.32 -32.46
N THR A 128 -42.38 -37.25 -31.58
CA THR A 128 -42.51 -38.71 -31.43
C THR A 128 -43.49 -39.55 -32.27
N ASN A 129 -43.01 -40.78 -32.51
CA ASN A 129 -43.62 -42.06 -32.94
C ASN A 129 -43.66 -42.37 -34.44
#